data_AF-A0A257VAG3-F1
#
_entry.id   AF-A0A257VAG3-F1
#
_cell.length_a   1.000
_cell.length_b   1.000
_cell.length_c   1.000
_cell.angle_alpha   90.00
_cell.angle_beta   90.00
_cell.angle_gamma   90.00
#
_symmetry.space_group_name_H-M   'P 1'
#
loop_
_entity.id
_entity.type
_entity.pdbx_description
1 polymer ?
#
loop_
_entity_poly.entity_id
_entity_poly.type
_entity_poly.pdbx_seq_one_letter_code
_entity_poly.pdbx_strand_id
1 'polypeptide(L)'
;MPLQPDDARLVDFVRLIKSGVSGSIIAEQVKQSGQTYNLSVNDLLYLKENGAQESTIAALMATSAGAPAAPAAAPSELTFDDLVFVKTGFWNKNRKGSLVMNGDTLAWKDSSDPKENFTFQTTGLEKVWLTCDARSSGNFCYQINFKIVQGDRYRFRDIHRESGSNAAVLKLMEALRTYFPRMTFGTPSVDD
;
A
#
# COMPACT_ATOMS: atom_id res chain seq x y z
N MET A 1 -5.55 -12.30 -42.80
CA MET A 1 -4.20 -12.04 -42.27
C MET A 1 -4.24 -12.28 -40.78
N PRO A 2 -3.30 -13.01 -40.15
CA PRO A 2 -3.34 -13.20 -38.70
C PRO A 2 -3.23 -11.84 -38.01
N LEU A 3 -4.10 -11.59 -37.02
CA LEU A 3 -4.07 -10.38 -36.20
C LEU A 3 -2.65 -10.21 -35.64
N GLN A 4 -2.08 -9.01 -35.75
CA GLN A 4 -0.79 -8.65 -35.17
C GLN A 4 -1.02 -7.78 -33.93
N PRO A 5 -0.18 -7.89 -32.89
CA PRO A 5 -0.26 -7.00 -31.76
C PRO A 5 0.27 -5.61 -32.12
N ASP A 6 -0.20 -4.59 -31.41
CA ASP A 6 0.35 -3.25 -31.47
C ASP A 6 1.68 -3.20 -30.69
N ASP A 7 1.81 -3.97 -29.60
CA ASP A 7 3.07 -4.19 -28.89
C ASP A 7 3.77 -5.48 -29.37
N ALA A 8 4.85 -5.31 -30.13
CA ALA A 8 5.61 -6.42 -30.72
C ALA A 8 6.16 -7.41 -29.67
N ARG A 9 6.33 -7.01 -28.40
CA ARG A 9 6.80 -7.90 -27.32
C ARG A 9 5.79 -9.01 -27.00
N LEU A 10 4.51 -8.82 -27.34
CA LEU A 10 3.45 -9.82 -27.13
C LEU A 10 3.65 -11.10 -27.96
N VAL A 11 4.45 -11.03 -29.03
CA VAL A 11 4.82 -12.20 -29.84
C VAL A 11 5.61 -13.21 -29.02
N ASP A 12 6.47 -12.77 -28.10
CA ASP A 12 7.26 -13.68 -27.25
C ASP A 12 6.39 -14.36 -26.19
N PHE A 13 5.39 -13.66 -25.66
CA PHE A 13 4.39 -14.26 -24.76
C PHE A 13 3.58 -15.35 -25.47
N VAL A 14 3.17 -15.10 -26.72
CA VAL A 14 2.49 -16.11 -27.54
C VAL A 14 3.40 -17.32 -27.82
N ARG A 15 4.71 -17.11 -28.00
CA ARG A 15 5.66 -18.21 -28.14
C ARG A 15 5.70 -19.08 -26.88
N LEU A 16 5.73 -18.47 -25.69
CA LEU A 16 5.68 -19.17 -24.41
C LEU A 16 4.39 -19.98 -24.25
N ILE A 17 3.24 -19.38 -24.59
CA ILE A 17 1.94 -20.05 -24.57
C ILE A 17 1.93 -21.27 -25.50
N LYS A 18 2.39 -21.11 -26.75
CA LYS A 18 2.45 -22.19 -27.75
C LYS A 18 3.44 -23.29 -27.38
N SER A 19 4.44 -22.98 -26.55
CA SER A 19 5.37 -23.99 -25.99
C SER A 19 4.81 -24.75 -24.78
N GLY A 20 3.58 -24.44 -24.34
CA GLY A 20 2.90 -25.16 -23.26
C GLY A 20 3.21 -24.63 -21.85
N VAL A 21 3.83 -23.45 -21.72
CA VAL A 21 4.05 -22.83 -20.41
C VAL A 21 2.70 -22.38 -19.83
N SER A 22 2.46 -22.68 -18.55
CA SER A 22 1.19 -22.32 -17.90
C SER A 22 1.05 -20.80 -17.76
N GLY A 23 -0.20 -20.31 -17.87
CA GLY A 23 -0.48 -18.89 -17.73
C GLY A 23 -0.08 -18.30 -16.37
N SER A 24 -0.05 -19.11 -15.31
CA SER A 24 0.43 -18.71 -13.98
C SER A 24 1.93 -18.42 -13.95
N ILE A 25 2.76 -19.23 -14.63
CA ILE A 25 4.21 -19.03 -14.69
C ILE A 25 4.55 -17.82 -15.55
N ILE A 26 3.85 -17.66 -16.68
CA ILE A 26 4.01 -16.48 -17.53
C ILE A 26 3.60 -15.21 -16.77
N ALA A 27 2.47 -15.25 -16.04
CA ALA A 27 2.03 -14.14 -15.21
C ALA A 27 3.04 -13.76 -14.13
N GLU A 28 3.70 -14.74 -13.51
CA GLU A 28 4.74 -14.48 -12.51
C GLU A 28 6.00 -13.86 -13.13
N GLN A 29 6.43 -14.34 -14.30
CA GLN A 29 7.53 -13.75 -15.05
C GLN A 29 7.25 -12.28 -15.41
N VAL A 30 6.01 -11.95 -15.82
CA VAL A 30 5.60 -10.56 -16.11
C VAL A 30 5.81 -9.68 -14.88
N LYS A 31 5.35 -10.10 -13.71
CA LYS A 31 5.50 -9.35 -12.46
C LYS A 31 6.97 -9.13 -12.09
N GLN A 32 7.81 -10.15 -12.25
CA GLN A 32 9.22 -10.10 -11.88
C GLN A 32 10.08 -9.31 -12.86
N SER A 33 9.63 -9.18 -14.12
CA SER A 33 10.40 -8.49 -15.17
C SER A 33 10.54 -6.98 -14.96
N GLY A 34 9.68 -6.37 -14.13
CA GLY A 34 9.62 -4.92 -13.94
C GLY A 34 9.23 -4.13 -15.19
N GLN A 35 8.84 -4.81 -16.28
CA GLN A 35 8.45 -4.16 -17.53
C GLN A 35 7.00 -3.69 -17.45
N THR A 36 6.74 -2.53 -18.04
CA THR A 36 5.41 -1.97 -18.16
C THR A 36 4.80 -2.28 -19.52
N TYR A 37 3.50 -2.62 -19.51
CA TYR A 37 2.72 -2.92 -20.72
C TYR A 37 1.45 -2.08 -20.74
N ASN A 38 1.27 -1.31 -21.81
CA ASN A 38 0.05 -0.53 -22.03
C ASN A 38 -0.75 -1.20 -23.16
N LEU A 39 -1.56 -2.20 -22.79
CA LEU A 39 -2.26 -3.04 -23.77
C LEU A 39 -3.38 -2.27 -24.47
N SER A 40 -3.34 -2.27 -25.81
CA SER A 40 -4.46 -1.80 -26.63
C SER A 40 -5.58 -2.84 -26.70
N VAL A 41 -6.71 -2.47 -27.31
CA VAL A 41 -7.78 -3.44 -27.62
C VAL A 41 -7.28 -4.53 -28.59
N ASN A 42 -6.45 -4.16 -29.57
CA ASN A 42 -5.88 -5.14 -30.51
C ASN A 42 -4.95 -6.12 -29.79
N ASP A 43 -4.16 -5.67 -28.82
CA ASP A 43 -3.29 -6.52 -28.02
C ASP A 43 -4.08 -7.56 -27.20
N LEU A 44 -5.19 -7.13 -26.60
CA LEU A 44 -6.07 -8.03 -25.85
C LEU A 44 -6.71 -9.09 -26.75
N LEU A 45 -7.17 -8.69 -27.93
CA LEU A 45 -7.71 -9.62 -28.93
C LEU A 45 -6.63 -10.59 -29.43
N TYR A 46 -5.43 -10.09 -29.70
CA TYR A 46 -4.28 -10.89 -30.13
C TYR A 46 -3.91 -11.96 -29.10
N LEU A 47 -3.79 -11.58 -27.83
CA LEU A 47 -3.47 -12.50 -26.74
C LEU A 47 -4.56 -13.56 -26.59
N LYS A 48 -5.84 -13.17 -26.64
CA LYS A 48 -6.97 -14.09 -26.52
C LYS A 48 -7.03 -15.09 -27.67
N GLU A 49 -6.87 -14.65 -28.92
CA GLU A 49 -6.87 -15.54 -30.10
C GLU A 49 -5.72 -16.54 -30.08
N ASN A 50 -4.60 -16.19 -29.43
CA ASN A 50 -3.44 -17.06 -29.30
C ASN A 50 -3.43 -17.90 -28.00
N GLY A 51 -4.56 -17.95 -27.28
CA GLY A 51 -4.74 -18.85 -26.13
C GLY A 51 -4.13 -18.35 -24.82
N ALA A 52 -3.88 -17.04 -24.68
CA ALA A 52 -3.47 -16.47 -23.40
C ALA A 52 -4.54 -16.70 -22.35
N GLN A 53 -4.14 -17.23 -21.19
CA GLN A 53 -5.03 -17.37 -20.05
C GLN A 53 -5.32 -16.02 -19.41
N GLU A 54 -6.48 -15.88 -18.78
CA GLU A 54 -6.90 -14.64 -18.12
C GLU A 54 -5.88 -14.15 -17.08
N SER A 55 -5.19 -15.06 -16.39
CA SER A 55 -4.12 -14.72 -15.43
C SER A 55 -2.95 -13.98 -16.08
N THR A 56 -2.57 -14.36 -17.31
CA THR A 56 -1.49 -13.70 -18.06
C THR A 56 -1.91 -12.31 -18.51
N ILE A 57 -3.14 -12.20 -19.06
CA ILE A 57 -3.70 -10.92 -19.49
C ILE A 57 -3.82 -9.96 -18.31
N ALA A 58 -4.35 -10.44 -17.17
CA ALA A 58 -4.46 -9.65 -15.95
C ALA A 58 -3.10 -9.19 -15.41
N ALA A 59 -2.07 -10.04 -15.47
CA ALA A 59 -0.73 -9.69 -15.05
C ALA A 59 -0.11 -8.59 -15.93
N LEU A 60 -0.26 -8.70 -17.26
CA LEU A 60 0.22 -7.67 -18.20
C LEU A 60 -0.51 -6.34 -17.96
N MET A 61 -1.84 -6.35 -17.80
CA MET A 61 -2.60 -5.14 -17.47
C MET A 61 -2.17 -4.49 -16.14
N ALA A 62 -1.82 -5.30 -15.15
CA ALA A 62 -1.34 -4.84 -13.84
C ALA A 62 0.03 -4.16 -13.87
N THR A 63 0.74 -4.20 -15.01
CA THR A 63 2.02 -3.48 -15.19
C THR A 63 1.87 -2.16 -15.95
N SER A 64 0.66 -1.79 -16.38
CA SER A 64 0.46 -0.55 -17.14
C SER A 64 0.99 0.67 -16.40
N ALA A 65 1.49 1.66 -17.14
CA ALA A 65 1.92 2.93 -16.58
C ALA A 65 0.69 3.67 -16.01
N GLY A 66 0.48 3.54 -14.70
CA GLY A 66 -0.74 3.98 -14.01
C GLY A 66 -1.48 2.86 -13.27
N ALA A 67 -1.12 1.59 -13.47
CA ALA A 67 -1.52 0.52 -12.58
C ALA A 67 -0.95 0.79 -11.18
N PRO A 68 -1.74 0.59 -10.11
CA PRO A 68 -1.21 0.64 -8.75
C PRO A 68 -0.06 -0.36 -8.68
N ALA A 69 1.11 0.10 -8.22
CA ALA A 69 2.28 -0.76 -8.05
C ALA A 69 1.87 -2.07 -7.38
N ALA A 70 2.32 -3.21 -7.93
CA ALA A 70 2.17 -4.49 -7.25
C ALA A 70 2.74 -4.33 -5.83
N PRO A 71 2.05 -4.79 -4.78
CA PRO A 71 2.51 -4.63 -3.41
C PRO A 71 3.96 -5.12 -3.32
N ALA A 72 4.88 -4.25 -2.89
CA ALA A 72 6.18 -4.74 -2.48
C ALA A 72 5.95 -5.81 -1.40
N ALA A 73 6.72 -6.91 -1.43
CA ALA A 73 6.62 -7.93 -0.39
C ALA A 73 6.69 -7.24 0.98
N ALA A 74 5.72 -7.51 1.84
CA ALA A 74 5.62 -6.84 3.13
C ALA A 74 6.94 -7.00 3.89
N PRO A 75 7.46 -5.93 4.50
CA PRO A 75 8.80 -5.93 5.08
C PRO A 75 8.86 -6.89 6.26
N SER A 76 10.04 -7.50 6.48
CA SER A 76 10.27 -8.41 7.60
C SER A 76 10.11 -7.70 8.95
N GLU A 77 10.56 -6.44 9.06
CA GLU A 77 10.23 -5.55 10.17
C GLU A 77 10.55 -4.09 9.79
N LEU A 78 9.63 -3.16 10.01
CA LEU A 78 9.86 -1.71 9.99
C LEU A 78 9.39 -1.10 11.30
N THR A 79 10.24 -0.32 11.94
CA THR A 79 9.91 0.39 13.18
C THR A 79 9.76 1.88 12.89
N PHE A 80 8.65 2.42 13.36
CA PHE A 80 8.32 3.85 13.32
C PHE A 80 8.37 4.37 14.76
N ASP A 81 9.55 4.83 15.14
CA ASP A 81 9.78 5.52 16.41
C ASP A 81 9.16 6.92 16.42
N ASP A 82 9.29 7.62 17.54
CA ASP A 82 8.89 9.02 17.69
C ASP A 82 7.38 9.26 17.49
N LEU A 83 6.57 8.27 17.87
CA LEU A 83 5.12 8.35 17.82
C LEU A 83 4.50 8.49 19.21
N VAL A 84 3.33 9.11 19.23
CA VAL A 84 2.45 9.22 20.39
C VAL A 84 1.12 8.58 20.02
N PHE A 85 0.72 7.51 20.71
CA PHE A 85 -0.62 6.97 20.64
C PHE A 85 -1.58 7.89 21.38
N VAL A 86 -2.53 8.46 20.63
CA VAL A 86 -3.51 9.46 21.11
C VAL A 86 -4.77 8.74 21.57
N LYS A 87 -4.89 8.54 22.88
CA LYS A 87 -6.07 7.88 23.47
C LYS A 87 -7.30 8.81 23.42
N THR A 88 -8.48 8.24 23.22
CA THR A 88 -9.77 8.93 23.36
C THR A 88 -10.23 8.89 24.82
N GLY A 89 -10.92 9.92 25.29
CA GLY A 89 -11.55 9.95 26.62
C GLY A 89 -10.82 10.83 27.64
N PHE A 90 -11.60 11.54 28.47
CA PHE A 90 -11.15 12.61 29.38
C PHE A 90 -10.11 12.15 30.43
N TRP A 91 -10.03 10.85 30.70
CA TRP A 91 -9.14 10.27 31.71
C TRP A 91 -7.91 9.57 31.14
N ASN A 92 -7.84 9.40 29.81
CA ASN A 92 -6.79 8.63 29.19
C ASN A 92 -5.60 9.52 28.80
N LYS A 93 -4.41 9.16 29.29
CA LYS A 93 -3.17 9.83 28.92
C LYS A 93 -2.64 9.29 27.60
N ASN A 94 -2.17 10.20 26.76
CA ASN A 94 -1.42 9.86 25.56
C ASN A 94 -0.15 9.09 25.92
N ARG A 95 0.25 8.16 25.06
CA ARG A 95 1.34 7.23 25.32
C ARG A 95 2.43 7.40 24.26
N LYS A 96 3.68 7.55 24.68
CA LYS A 96 4.84 7.56 23.77
C LYS A 96 5.25 6.13 23.45
N GLY A 97 5.76 5.90 22.26
CA GLY A 97 6.18 4.56 21.85
C GLY A 97 6.47 4.50 20.36
N SER A 98 6.50 3.27 19.86
CA SER A 98 6.81 2.97 18.47
C SER A 98 5.74 2.09 17.87
N LEU A 99 5.45 2.30 16.58
CA LEU A 99 4.64 1.37 15.80
C LEU A 99 5.59 0.47 15.01
N VAL A 100 5.40 -0.84 15.09
CA VAL A 100 6.22 -1.83 14.36
C VAL A 100 5.34 -2.51 13.32
N MET A 101 5.76 -2.51 12.07
CA MET A 101 5.15 -3.23 10.96
C MET A 101 5.95 -4.50 10.68
N ASN A 102 5.33 -5.67 10.78
CA ASN A 102 5.93 -6.96 10.47
C ASN A 102 4.93 -7.78 9.65
N GLY A 103 5.22 -7.95 8.36
CA GLY A 103 4.22 -8.47 7.42
C GLY A 103 2.94 -7.63 7.45
N ASP A 104 1.80 -8.29 7.60
CA ASP A 104 0.47 -7.65 7.70
C ASP A 104 0.12 -7.15 9.11
N THR A 105 1.01 -7.33 10.09
CA THR A 105 0.76 -6.97 11.49
C THR A 105 1.37 -5.61 11.84
N LEU A 106 0.56 -4.75 12.43
CA LEU A 106 1.00 -3.51 13.08
C LEU A 106 0.94 -3.70 14.60
N ALA A 107 2.05 -3.45 15.28
CA ALA A 107 2.19 -3.59 16.72
C ALA A 107 2.57 -2.25 17.36
N TRP A 108 1.75 -1.77 18.29
CA TRP A 108 2.14 -0.67 19.18
C TRP A 108 3.01 -1.19 20.32
N LYS A 109 4.16 -0.55 20.50
CA LYS A 109 5.08 -0.78 21.61
C LYS A 109 5.14 0.49 22.46
N ASP A 110 4.43 0.48 23.58
CA ASP A 110 4.50 1.54 24.58
C ASP A 110 5.91 1.63 25.18
N SER A 111 6.43 2.84 25.28
CA SER A 111 7.79 3.09 25.78
C SER A 111 7.95 2.90 27.30
N SER A 112 6.86 2.88 28.05
CA SER A 112 6.88 2.88 29.52
C SER A 112 6.22 1.66 30.15
N ASP A 113 5.14 1.14 29.56
CA ASP A 113 4.34 0.06 30.13
C ASP A 113 3.97 -1.00 29.08
N PRO A 114 4.64 -2.17 29.10
CA PRO A 114 4.36 -3.25 28.14
C PRO A 114 2.92 -3.77 28.15
N LYS A 115 2.14 -3.53 29.22
CA LYS A 115 0.72 -3.90 29.28
C LYS A 115 -0.15 -3.06 28.37
N GLU A 116 0.36 -1.91 27.92
CA GLU A 116 -0.29 -1.02 26.96
C GLU A 116 0.08 -1.35 25.52
N ASN A 117 0.90 -2.39 25.29
CA ASN A 117 1.19 -2.89 23.96
C ASN A 117 -0.04 -3.58 23.37
N PHE A 118 -0.28 -3.37 22.08
CA PHE A 118 -1.34 -4.05 21.35
C PHE A 118 -0.97 -4.24 19.89
N THR A 119 -1.73 -5.10 19.20
CA THR A 119 -1.51 -5.42 17.78
C THR A 119 -2.81 -5.34 17.01
N PHE A 120 -2.73 -5.00 15.73
CA PHE A 120 -3.85 -5.05 14.80
C PHE A 120 -3.34 -5.42 13.40
N GLN A 121 -4.21 -6.03 12.59
CA GLN A 121 -3.88 -6.48 11.24
C GLN A 121 -4.29 -5.43 10.21
N THR A 122 -3.50 -5.28 9.15
CA THR A 122 -3.82 -4.40 8.01
C THR A 122 -5.13 -4.80 7.32
N THR A 123 -5.45 -6.09 7.29
CA THR A 123 -6.71 -6.63 6.75
C THR A 123 -7.94 -6.26 7.58
N GLY A 124 -7.75 -5.87 8.84
CA GLY A 124 -8.82 -5.38 9.71
C GLY A 124 -9.06 -3.87 9.62
N LEU A 125 -8.31 -3.17 8.75
CA LEU A 125 -8.44 -1.73 8.56
C LEU A 125 -9.55 -1.41 7.56
N GLU A 126 -10.51 -0.60 7.98
CA GLU A 126 -11.53 -0.03 7.10
C GLU A 126 -11.00 1.18 6.33
N LYS A 127 -10.21 2.04 7.01
CA LYS A 127 -9.74 3.30 6.42
C LYS A 127 -8.49 3.82 7.14
N VAL A 128 -7.57 4.40 6.39
CA VAL A 128 -6.41 5.15 6.91
C VAL A 128 -6.39 6.56 6.35
N TRP A 129 -6.19 7.58 7.19
CA TRP A 129 -6.12 8.98 6.73
C TRP A 129 -5.26 9.84 7.65
N LEU A 130 -4.80 10.98 7.13
CA LEU A 130 -4.04 11.97 7.90
C LEU A 130 -4.93 13.05 8.51
N THR A 131 -4.51 13.60 9.63
CA THR A 131 -5.01 14.88 10.15
C THR A 131 -3.90 15.92 10.01
N CYS A 132 -4.26 17.10 9.51
CA CYS A 132 -3.33 18.15 9.15
C CYS A 132 -3.79 19.51 9.67
N ASP A 133 -2.84 20.38 9.98
CA ASP A 133 -3.10 21.79 10.22
C ASP A 133 -2.92 22.56 8.89
N ALA A 134 -3.81 23.51 8.59
CA ALA A 134 -3.60 24.43 7.48
C ALA A 134 -2.39 25.36 7.78
N ARG A 135 -1.43 25.47 6.85
CA ARG A 135 -0.32 26.44 6.96
C ARG A 135 -0.09 27.15 5.63
N SER A 136 0.51 28.33 5.69
CA SER A 136 0.85 29.15 4.52
C SER A 136 1.79 28.45 3.53
N SER A 137 2.64 27.54 4.02
CA SER A 137 3.56 26.72 3.21
C SER A 137 2.94 25.41 2.69
N GLY A 138 1.63 25.20 2.90
CA GLY A 138 0.93 23.95 2.63
C GLY A 138 0.56 23.19 3.91
N ASN A 139 -0.31 22.18 3.77
CA ASN A 139 -0.87 21.46 4.92
C ASN A 139 0.22 20.68 5.69
N PHE A 140 0.20 20.82 7.01
CA PHE A 140 1.10 20.13 7.92
C PHE A 140 0.39 18.94 8.56
N CYS A 141 0.57 17.76 7.97
CA CYS A 141 -0.10 16.53 8.42
C CYS A 141 0.63 15.88 9.58
N TYR A 142 0.10 15.99 10.80
CA TYR A 142 0.81 15.67 12.04
C TYR A 142 0.33 14.38 12.72
N GLN A 143 -0.78 13.79 12.27
CA GLN A 143 -1.35 12.58 12.84
C GLN A 143 -1.84 11.64 11.73
N ILE A 144 -1.65 10.34 11.93
CA ILE A 144 -2.26 9.28 11.13
C ILE A 144 -3.34 8.58 11.95
N ASN A 145 -4.44 8.26 11.28
CA ASN A 145 -5.63 7.67 11.88
C ASN A 145 -5.94 6.35 11.17
N PHE A 146 -6.31 5.34 11.97
CA PHE A 146 -6.74 4.03 11.53
C PHE A 146 -8.15 3.79 12.04
N LYS A 147 -9.09 3.51 11.13
CA LYS A 147 -10.41 3.00 11.50
C LYS A 147 -10.40 1.48 11.33
N ILE A 148 -10.67 0.76 12.42
CA ILE A 148 -10.83 -0.69 12.39
C ILE A 148 -12.26 -1.01 11.95
N VAL A 149 -12.44 -2.03 11.10
CA VAL A 149 -13.77 -2.48 10.62
C VAL A 149 -14.73 -2.74 11.80
N GLN A 150 -14.22 -3.40 12.83
CA GLN A 150 -14.95 -3.68 14.06
C GLN A 150 -14.08 -3.26 15.25
N GLY A 151 -14.27 -2.03 15.71
CA GLY A 151 -13.55 -1.49 16.87
C GLY A 151 -13.41 0.02 16.84
N ASP A 152 -12.60 0.51 17.77
CA ASP A 152 -12.28 1.92 17.89
C ASP A 152 -11.28 2.39 16.82
N ARG A 153 -11.02 3.71 16.81
CA ARG A 153 -10.00 4.32 15.96
C ARG A 153 -8.67 4.40 16.70
N TYR A 154 -7.58 4.04 16.02
CA TYR A 154 -6.23 4.31 16.51
C TYR A 154 -5.67 5.57 15.87
N ARG A 155 -4.95 6.36 16.64
CA ARG A 155 -4.43 7.67 16.24
C ARG A 155 -3.00 7.79 16.73
N PHE A 156 -2.09 8.04 15.81
CA PHE A 156 -0.67 8.18 16.13
C PHE A 156 -0.18 9.53 15.63
N ARG A 157 0.45 10.28 16.51
CA ARG A 157 0.94 11.64 16.26
C ARG A 157 2.45 11.68 16.36
N ASP A 158 3.09 12.53 15.59
CA ASP A 158 4.53 12.78 15.71
C ASP A 158 4.84 13.41 17.09
N ILE A 159 5.80 12.85 17.82
CA ILE A 159 6.20 13.34 19.15
C ILE A 159 6.79 14.75 19.09
N HIS A 160 7.40 15.11 17.95
CA HIS A 160 8.06 16.38 17.69
C HIS A 160 7.15 17.37 16.94
N ARG A 161 5.84 17.15 16.95
CA ARG A 161 4.84 18.08 16.38
C ARG A 161 5.02 19.52 16.85
N GLU A 162 5.25 19.73 18.15
CA GLU A 162 5.36 21.06 18.74
C GLU A 162 6.59 21.82 18.21
N SER A 163 7.65 21.10 17.81
CA SER A 163 8.81 21.64 17.09
C SER A 163 8.62 21.70 15.57
N GLY A 164 7.42 21.36 15.07
CA GLY A 164 7.07 21.42 13.65
C GLY A 164 7.43 20.17 12.84
N SER A 165 7.70 19.02 13.46
CA SER A 165 7.95 17.76 12.76
C SER A 165 6.66 16.98 12.49
N ASN A 166 6.59 16.38 11.30
CA ASN A 166 5.65 15.32 10.97
C ASN A 166 6.33 14.11 10.29
N ALA A 167 7.65 13.99 10.43
CA ALA A 167 8.45 13.03 9.71
C ALA A 167 8.04 11.58 10.01
N ALA A 168 7.76 11.24 11.27
CA ALA A 168 7.38 9.87 11.65
C ALA A 168 6.03 9.46 11.04
N VAL A 169 5.07 10.39 11.06
CA VAL A 169 3.73 10.19 10.50
C VAL A 169 3.75 10.04 8.98
N LEU A 170 4.54 10.88 8.28
CA LEU A 170 4.68 10.79 6.83
C LEU A 170 5.39 9.51 6.40
N LYS A 171 6.48 9.11 7.09
CA LYS A 171 7.17 7.84 6.83
C LYS A 171 6.25 6.63 7.00
N LEU A 172 5.40 6.63 8.03
CA LEU A 172 4.43 5.55 8.24
C LEU A 172 3.38 5.52 7.12
N MET A 173 2.83 6.67 6.72
CA MET A 173 1.87 6.73 5.61
C MET A 173 2.51 6.26 4.28
N GLU A 174 3.75 6.66 4.02
CA GLU A 174 4.51 6.22 2.84
C GLU A 174 4.69 4.70 2.84
N ALA A 175 5.13 4.11 3.95
CA ALA A 175 5.29 2.65 4.05
C ALA A 175 3.96 1.93 3.79
N LEU A 176 2.85 2.40 4.37
CA LEU A 176 1.54 1.79 4.14
C LEU A 176 1.13 1.86 2.67
N ARG A 177 1.40 2.96 1.97
CA ARG A 177 1.11 3.09 0.54
C ARG A 177 1.99 2.18 -0.32
N THR A 178 3.25 2.01 0.06
CA THR A 178 4.21 1.16 -0.64
C THR A 178 3.87 -0.33 -0.52
N TYR A 179 3.60 -0.79 0.71
CA TYR A 179 3.41 -2.22 0.98
C TYR A 179 1.94 -2.65 0.93
N PHE A 180 0.99 -1.74 1.14
CA PHE A 180 -0.45 -2.01 1.11
C PHE A 180 -1.22 -1.05 0.19
N PRO A 181 -0.86 -0.95 -1.11
CA PRO A 181 -1.45 0.03 -2.02
C PRO A 181 -2.96 -0.14 -2.25
N ARG A 182 -3.52 -1.32 -1.93
CA ARG A 182 -4.95 -1.63 -2.05
C ARG A 182 -5.77 -1.23 -0.83
N MET A 183 -5.14 -0.71 0.22
CA MET A 183 -5.82 -0.21 1.41
C MET A 183 -6.64 1.04 1.08
N THR A 184 -7.73 1.26 1.81
CA THR A 184 -8.56 2.45 1.64
C THR A 184 -7.91 3.66 2.31
N PHE A 185 -7.22 4.49 1.51
CA PHE A 185 -6.67 5.77 1.94
C PHE A 185 -7.68 6.90 1.78
N GLY A 186 -8.01 7.57 2.89
CA GLY A 186 -8.93 8.69 2.92
C GLY A 186 -8.29 10.03 2.57
N THR A 187 -9.13 11.00 2.21
CA THR A 187 -8.75 12.42 2.21
C THR A 187 -8.28 12.84 3.60
N PRO A 188 -7.21 13.67 3.69
CA PRO A 188 -6.81 14.23 4.98
C PRO A 188 -7.93 15.08 5.59
N SER A 189 -8.08 15.02 6.92
CA SER A 189 -8.86 16.00 7.66
C SER A 189 -7.98 17.22 7.94
N VAL A 190 -8.47 18.41 7.61
CA VAL A 190 -7.75 19.67 7.85
C VAL A 190 -8.41 20.37 9.02
N ASP A 191 -7.65 20.62 10.07
CA ASP A 191 -8.05 21.45 11.20
C ASP A 191 -7.67 22.92 10.88
N ASP A 192 -8.57 23.84 11.22
CA ASP A 192 -8.40 25.29 11.06
C ASP A 192 -7.63 25.92 12.23
#